data_AF-A0A329P0H1-F1
#
_entry.id   AF-A0A329P0H1-F1
#
_cell.length_a   1.000
_cell.length_b   1.000
_cell.length_c   1.000
_cell.angle_alpha   90.00
_cell.angle_beta   90.00
_cell.angle_gamma   90.00
#
_symmetry.space_group_name_H-M   'P 1'
#
loop_
_entity.id
_entity.type
_entity.pdbx_description
1 polymer ?
#
loop_
_entity_poly.entity_id
_entity_poly.type
_entity_poly.pdbx_seq_one_letter_code
_entity_poly.pdbx_strand_id
1 'polypeptide(L)'
;MPLTANLKNRLELPVIGSPLFIVSGPELVIAQCKAGIVGSFPALNARPAHVLEEWIRRIKGELGEYQAKHPEKKVAPFAVNQICHASNDRLMHDIDVCTKMEVPVIITSLRPPAEV
;
A
#
# COMPACT_ATOMS: atom_id res chain seq x y z
N MET A 1 -16.77 -13.88 -5.42
CA MET A 1 -15.57 -14.39 -4.71
C MET A 1 -15.58 -13.86 -3.29
N PRO A 2 -15.34 -14.69 -2.26
CA PRO A 2 -15.17 -14.20 -0.90
C PRO A 2 -13.87 -13.38 -0.77
N LEU A 3 -13.86 -12.39 0.12
CA LEU A 3 -12.64 -11.67 0.49
C LEU A 3 -11.65 -12.64 1.15
N THR A 4 -10.36 -12.44 0.87
CA THR A 4 -9.28 -13.18 1.55
C THR A 4 -9.29 -12.90 3.05
N ALA A 5 -8.80 -13.84 3.86
CA ALA A 5 -8.79 -13.72 5.32
C ALA A 5 -8.11 -12.42 5.81
N ASN A 6 -7.06 -11.97 5.11
CA ASN A 6 -6.31 -10.75 5.43
C ASN A 6 -7.10 -9.45 5.22
N LEU A 7 -8.20 -9.48 4.46
CA LEU A 7 -9.06 -8.32 4.19
C LEU A 7 -10.44 -8.44 4.85
N LYS A 8 -10.86 -9.67 5.18
CA LYS A 8 -12.15 -9.95 5.82
C LYS A 8 -12.25 -9.22 7.16
N ASN A 9 -13.39 -8.57 7.40
CA ASN A 9 -13.69 -7.77 8.60
C ASN A 9 -12.81 -6.53 8.85
N ARG A 10 -11.91 -6.18 7.92
CA ARG A 10 -11.04 -4.98 8.02
C ARG A 10 -11.50 -3.81 7.16
N LEU A 11 -12.50 -4.04 6.31
CA LEU A 11 -13.01 -3.05 5.35
C LEU A 11 -14.43 -2.62 5.73
N GLU A 12 -14.72 -1.35 5.51
CA GLU A 12 -16.06 -0.80 5.54
C GLU A 12 -16.77 -1.03 4.20
N LEU A 13 -16.04 -0.82 3.10
CA LEU A 13 -16.48 -1.16 1.75
C LEU A 13 -15.41 -2.01 1.05
N PRO A 14 -15.79 -3.00 0.23
CA PRO A 14 -14.86 -3.87 -0.48
C PRO A 14 -14.26 -3.17 -1.71
N VAL A 15 -13.59 -2.03 -1.49
CA VAL A 15 -13.02 -1.19 -2.56
C VAL A 15 -11.56 -0.85 -2.25
N ILE A 16 -10.80 -0.63 -3.33
CA ILE A 16 -9.41 -0.20 -3.28
C ILE A 16 -9.32 1.16 -3.98
N GLY A 17 -8.75 2.15 -3.30
CA GLY A 17 -8.37 3.42 -3.93
C GLY A 17 -7.26 3.16 -4.93
N SER A 18 -7.51 3.41 -6.22
CA SER A 18 -6.54 3.11 -7.28
C SER A 18 -5.18 3.77 -7.04
N PRO A 19 -4.05 3.11 -7.32
CA PRO A 19 -2.74 3.70 -7.20
C PRO A 19 -2.52 4.69 -8.35
N LEU A 20 -2.55 5.98 -8.05
CA LEU A 20 -2.40 7.05 -9.03
C LEU A 20 -0.99 7.63 -9.00
N PHE A 21 -0.30 7.61 -10.13
CA PHE A 21 1.04 8.18 -10.26
C PHE A 21 1.00 9.68 -9.93
N ILE A 22 1.97 10.15 -9.14
CA ILE A 22 2.08 11.52 -8.59
C ILE A 22 0.99 11.90 -7.56
N VAL A 23 -0.24 11.39 -7.69
CA VAL A 23 -1.37 11.78 -6.84
C VAL A 23 -1.45 10.98 -5.53
N SER A 24 -1.24 9.67 -5.58
CA SER A 24 -1.31 8.83 -4.39
C SER A 24 -0.05 8.98 -3.54
N GLY A 25 -0.10 9.86 -2.53
CA GLY A 25 0.89 10.01 -1.46
C GLY A 25 0.41 9.48 -0.10
N PRO A 26 1.25 9.52 0.95
CA PRO A 26 0.92 9.01 2.27
C PRO A 26 -0.37 9.58 2.84
N GLU A 27 -0.61 10.87 2.70
CA GLU A 27 -1.79 11.57 3.21
C GLU A 27 -3.08 10.95 2.67
N LEU A 28 -3.15 10.73 1.35
CA LEU A 28 -4.32 10.14 0.71
C LEU A 28 -4.50 8.68 1.13
N VAL A 29 -3.43 7.91 1.13
CA VAL A 29 -3.46 6.48 1.49
C VAL A 29 -3.93 6.30 2.93
N ILE A 30 -3.41 7.12 3.85
CA ILE A 30 -3.78 7.09 5.26
C ILE A 30 -5.24 7.47 5.44
N ALA A 31 -5.72 8.53 4.78
CA ALA A 31 -7.11 8.95 4.86
C ALA A 31 -8.06 7.85 4.34
N GLN A 32 -7.73 7.22 3.21
CA GLN A 32 -8.49 6.09 2.65
C GLN A 32 -8.54 4.90 3.61
N CYS A 33 -7.39 4.53 4.20
CA CYS A 33 -7.32 3.42 5.15
C CYS A 33 -8.13 3.69 6.43
N LYS A 34 -8.07 4.92 6.97
CA LYS A 34 -8.88 5.37 8.12
C LYS A 34 -10.38 5.41 7.80
N ALA A 35 -10.75 5.65 6.55
CA ALA A 35 -12.14 5.57 6.06
C ALA A 35 -12.63 4.14 5.83
N GLY A 36 -11.77 3.12 6.05
CA GLY A 36 -12.14 1.71 5.95
C GLY A 36 -12.08 1.13 4.53
N ILE A 37 -11.36 1.78 3.60
CA ILE A 37 -11.09 1.23 2.27
C ILE A 37 -9.58 1.04 2.06
N VAL A 38 -9.17 0.11 1.20
CA VAL A 38 -7.73 -0.11 0.97
C VAL A 38 -7.16 1.11 0.26
N GLY A 39 -6.28 1.86 0.92
CA GLY A 39 -5.52 2.93 0.28
C GLY A 39 -4.34 2.35 -0.49
N SER A 40 -3.97 2.91 -1.64
CA SER A 40 -2.81 2.42 -2.38
C SER A 40 -2.03 3.50 -3.10
N PHE A 41 -0.74 3.23 -3.34
CA PHE A 41 0.15 4.13 -4.06
C PHE A 41 1.16 3.37 -4.94
N PRO A 42 1.57 3.92 -6.10
CA PRO A 42 2.72 3.43 -6.84
C PRO A 42 4.01 3.64 -6.04
N ALA A 43 4.82 2.60 -5.89
CA ALA A 43 6.13 2.71 -5.27
C ALA A 43 6.92 3.87 -5.92
N LEU A 44 6.84 4.00 -7.25
CA LEU A 44 7.50 5.05 -8.05
C LEU A 44 7.17 6.49 -7.65
N ASN A 45 6.14 6.74 -6.83
CA ASN A 45 5.85 8.06 -6.27
C ASN A 45 6.85 8.44 -5.16
N ALA A 46 7.33 7.47 -4.38
CA ALA A 46 8.33 7.71 -3.34
C ALA A 46 9.69 7.93 -4.03
N ARG A 47 10.12 9.19 -4.06
CA ARG A 47 11.37 9.62 -4.72
C ARG A 47 12.15 10.54 -3.78
N PRO A 48 13.45 10.32 -3.62
CA PRO A 48 14.27 9.21 -4.14
C PRO A 48 13.91 7.83 -3.52
N ALA A 49 14.56 6.74 -3.98
CA ALA A 49 14.19 5.35 -3.63
C ALA A 49 14.02 5.07 -2.12
N HIS A 50 14.93 5.59 -1.29
CA HIS A 50 14.89 5.39 0.18
C HIS A 50 13.61 5.93 0.84
N VAL A 51 12.94 6.90 0.21
CA VAL A 51 11.70 7.51 0.71
C VAL A 51 10.57 6.48 0.78
N LEU A 52 10.65 5.37 0.04
CA LEU A 52 9.65 4.31 0.11
C LEU A 52 9.56 3.71 1.52
N GLU A 53 10.69 3.43 2.17
CA GLU A 53 10.72 2.89 3.52
C GLU A 53 10.14 3.90 4.53
N GLU A 54 10.46 5.19 4.37
CA GLU A 54 9.94 6.26 5.20
C GLU A 54 8.42 6.40 5.08
N TRP A 55 7.89 6.35 3.86
CA TRP A 55 6.45 6.39 3.61
C TRP A 55 5.75 5.19 4.25
N ILE A 56 6.29 3.98 4.11
CA ILE A 56 5.71 2.79 4.72
C ILE A 56 5.73 2.88 6.26
N ARG A 57 6.84 3.36 6.85
CA ARG A 57 6.93 3.61 8.30
C ARG A 57 5.87 4.58 8.77
N ARG A 58 5.71 5.72 8.08
CA ARG A 58 4.70 6.73 8.39
C ARG A 58 3.29 6.18 8.30
N ILE A 59 2.94 5.51 7.19
CA ILE A 59 1.61 4.93 7.00
C ILE A 59 1.30 3.92 8.12
N LYS A 60 2.22 3.00 8.40
CA LYS A 60 2.04 2.01 9.49
C LYS A 60 1.86 2.68 10.86
N GLY A 61 2.69 3.67 11.17
CA GLY A 61 2.61 4.42 12.43
C GLY A 61 1.27 5.12 12.60
N GLU A 62 0.88 5.95 11.62
CA GLU A 62 -0.37 6.72 11.69
C GLU A 62 -1.63 5.84 11.72
N LEU A 63 -1.63 4.71 11.01
CA LEU A 63 -2.75 3.77 11.04
C LEU A 63 -2.81 3.01 12.37
N GLY A 64 -1.67 2.61 12.92
CA GLY A 64 -1.59 1.97 14.24
C GLY A 64 -2.06 2.89 15.36
N GLU A 65 -1.58 4.13 15.37
CA GLU A 65 -2.03 5.15 16.33
C GLU A 65 -3.53 5.44 16.24
N TYR A 66 -4.06 5.53 15.02
CA TYR A 66 -5.49 5.76 14.81
C TYR A 66 -6.32 4.56 15.29
N GLN A 67 -5.91 3.33 14.96
CA GLN A 67 -6.60 2.12 15.43
C GLN A 67 -6.60 2.01 16.95
N ALA A 68 -5.50 2.38 17.62
CA ALA A 68 -5.41 2.38 19.08
C ALA A 68 -6.36 3.41 19.74
N LYS A 69 -6.55 4.57 19.11
CA LYS A 69 -7.47 5.63 19.57
C LYS A 69 -8.94 5.34 19.25
N HIS A 70 -9.19 4.48 18.25
CA HIS A 70 -10.53 4.16 17.74
C HIS A 70 -10.70 2.63 17.60
N PRO A 71 -10.71 1.87 18.72
CA PRO A 71 -10.78 0.41 18.69
C PRO A 71 -12.03 -0.15 18.01
N GLU A 72 -13.11 0.65 17.93
CA GLU A 72 -14.37 0.31 17.27
C GLU A 72 -14.36 0.54 15.76
N LYS A 73 -13.39 1.32 15.23
CA LYS A 73 -13.29 1.62 13.80
C LYS A 73 -12.50 0.54 13.08
N LYS A 74 -12.95 0.21 11.87
CA LYS A 74 -12.18 -0.63 10.94
C LYS A 74 -11.13 0.22 10.24
N VAL A 75 -9.85 -0.08 10.49
CA VAL A 75 -8.74 0.48 9.71
C VAL A 75 -8.32 -0.53 8.65
N ALA A 76 -8.55 -0.16 7.40
CA ALA A 76 -8.18 -0.97 6.25
C ALA A 76 -6.65 -1.00 6.06
N PRO A 77 -6.10 -2.09 5.50
CA PRO A 77 -4.69 -2.13 5.12
C PRO A 77 -4.41 -1.22 3.92
N PHE A 78 -3.14 -0.86 3.73
CA PHE A 78 -2.68 -0.17 2.53
C PHE A 78 -2.09 -1.14 1.51
N ALA A 79 -1.96 -0.74 0.25
CA ALA A 79 -1.30 -1.51 -0.79
C ALA A 79 -0.19 -0.69 -1.48
N VAL A 80 0.84 -1.37 -1.97
CA VAL A 80 1.90 -0.77 -2.78
C VAL A 80 1.84 -1.35 -4.18
N ASN A 81 1.81 -0.48 -5.18
CA ASN A 81 1.81 -0.87 -6.59
C ASN A 81 3.23 -0.86 -7.17
N GLN A 82 3.62 -2.00 -7.71
CA GLN A 82 4.92 -2.26 -8.34
C GLN A 82 4.77 -2.26 -9.86
N ILE A 83 5.60 -1.47 -10.52
CA ILE A 83 5.67 -1.42 -11.99
C ILE A 83 6.64 -2.50 -12.44
N CYS A 84 6.09 -3.66 -12.81
CA CYS A 84 6.84 -4.83 -13.28
C CYS A 84 7.20 -4.65 -14.75
N HIS A 85 8.22 -3.82 -15.02
CA HIS A 85 8.72 -3.59 -16.38
C HIS A 85 10.24 -3.49 -16.37
N ALA A 86 10.90 -4.01 -17.41
CA ALA A 86 12.36 -4.07 -17.51
C ALA A 86 13.05 -2.70 -17.44
N SER A 87 12.34 -1.61 -17.72
CA SER A 87 12.88 -0.25 -17.60
C SER A 87 12.84 0.32 -16.18
N ASN A 88 12.22 -0.39 -15.22
CA ASN A 88 12.18 0.02 -13.82
C ASN A 88 13.39 -0.57 -13.09
N ASP A 89 14.47 0.20 -13.05
CA ASP A 89 15.73 -0.13 -12.36
C ASP A 89 15.60 -0.26 -10.83
N ARG A 90 14.45 0.13 -10.27
CA ARG A 90 14.18 0.15 -8.84
C ARG A 90 13.31 -1.00 -8.35
N LEU A 91 12.76 -1.82 -9.25
CA LEU A 91 11.77 -2.85 -8.88
C LEU A 91 12.27 -3.77 -7.75
N MET A 92 13.49 -4.30 -7.88
CA MET A 92 14.05 -5.21 -6.85
C MET A 92 14.25 -4.52 -5.51
N HIS A 93 14.78 -3.30 -5.51
CA HIS A 93 14.91 -2.50 -4.30
C HIS A 93 13.54 -2.26 -3.63
N ASP A 94 12.52 -1.87 -4.41
CA ASP A 94 11.19 -1.60 -3.88
C ASP A 94 10.53 -2.87 -3.34
N ILE A 95 10.72 -4.03 -3.98
CA ILE A 95 10.26 -5.34 -3.49
C ILE A 95 10.96 -5.72 -2.18
N ASP A 96 12.27 -5.54 -2.09
CA ASP A 96 13.04 -5.84 -0.87
C ASP A 96 12.55 -4.97 0.30
N VAL A 97 12.33 -3.68 0.07
CA VAL A 97 11.76 -2.77 1.07
C VAL A 97 10.35 -3.21 1.45
N CYS A 98 9.48 -3.54 0.49
CA CYS A 98 8.12 -3.99 0.79
C CYS A 98 8.09 -5.30 1.58
N THR A 99 9.00 -6.23 1.29
CA THR A 99 9.15 -7.51 2.00
C THR A 99 9.66 -7.28 3.42
N LYS A 100 10.77 -6.55 3.57
CA LYS A 100 11.36 -6.18 4.87
C LYS A 100 10.34 -5.48 5.77
N MET A 101 9.53 -4.61 5.17
CA MET A 101 8.53 -3.83 5.87
C MET A 101 7.18 -4.54 5.97
N GLU A 102 7.03 -5.79 5.53
CA GLU A 102 5.77 -6.56 5.56
C GLU A 102 4.56 -5.74 5.08
N VAL A 103 4.64 -5.24 3.84
CA VAL A 103 3.53 -4.56 3.20
C VAL A 103 2.37 -5.55 3.01
N PRO A 104 1.13 -5.22 3.43
CA PRO A 104 0.08 -6.23 3.53
C PRO A 104 -0.57 -6.60 2.19
N VAL A 105 -0.48 -5.73 1.18
CA VAL A 105 -1.00 -5.97 -0.17
C VAL A 105 -0.04 -5.41 -1.21
N ILE A 106 0.34 -6.25 -2.18
CA ILE A 106 1.11 -5.84 -3.36
C ILE A 106 0.20 -5.86 -4.58
N ILE A 107 0.22 -4.78 -5.35
CA ILE A 107 -0.39 -4.68 -6.68
C ILE A 107 0.74 -4.72 -7.70
N THR A 108 0.59 -5.50 -8.76
CA THR A 108 1.59 -5.59 -9.83
C THR A 108 0.97 -5.10 -11.13
N SER A 109 1.67 -4.23 -11.85
CA SER A 109 1.19 -3.58 -13.07
C SER A 109 2.12 -3.80 -14.26
N LEU A 110 1.61 -3.56 -15.47
CA LEU A 110 2.24 -3.67 -16.79
C LEU A 110 2.57 -5.09 -17.28
N ARG A 111 3.10 -5.98 -16.45
CA ARG A 111 3.36 -7.38 -16.80
C ARG A 111 3.11 -8.33 -15.63
N PRO A 112 2.86 -9.62 -15.90
CA PRO A 112 2.86 -10.64 -14.86
C PRO A 112 4.19 -10.65 -14.11
N PRO A 113 4.21 -10.78 -12.76
CA PRO A 113 5.45 -10.81 -11.99
C PRO A 113 6.37 -11.98 -12.34
N ALA A 114 5.82 -13.08 -12.87
CA ALA A 114 6.60 -14.24 -13.29
C ALA A 114 7.46 -13.98 -14.53
N GLU A 115 7.26 -12.86 -15.22
CA GLU A 115 7.95 -12.49 -16.46
C GLU A 115 9.03 -11.42 -16.26
N VAL A 116 9.29 -11.02 -15.01
CA VAL A 116 10.24 -9.95 -14.64
C VAL A 116 11.16 -10.42 -13.54
#